data_AF-A0A9E5NLQ3-F1
#
_entry.id   AF-A0A9E5NLQ3-F1
#
_cell.length_a   1.000
_cell.length_b   1.000
_cell.length_c   1.000
_cell.angle_alpha   90.00
_cell.angle_beta   90.00
_cell.angle_gamma   90.00
#
_symmetry.space_group_name_H-M   'P 1'
#
loop_
_entity.id
_entity.type
_entity.pdbx_description
1 polymer ?
#
loop_
_entity_poly.entity_id
_entity_poly.type
_entity_poly.pdbx_seq_one_letter_code
_entity_poly.pdbx_strand_id
1 'polypeptide(L)' 'MSHSYPKMLNLFKFHEPTKGRTTEFSCPEFKYLQYTDWVLTEKIDGTNVRVIFDDEGLYEIRGRT' A
#
# COMPACT_ATOMS: atom_id res chain seq x y z
N MET A 1 -14.77 -0.09 -15.43
CA MET A 1 -14.68 0.84 -14.27
C MET A 1 -13.23 0.92 -13.79
N SER A 2 -12.54 2.05 -13.99
CA SER A 2 -11.16 2.23 -13.53
C SER A 2 -11.13 2.32 -11.99
N HIS A 3 -10.63 1.29 -11.31
CA HIS A 3 -10.47 1.31 -9.85
C HIS A 3 -9.16 1.99 -9.48
N SER A 4 -9.13 2.98 -8.60
CA SER A 4 -7.85 3.58 -8.16
C SER A 4 -7.04 2.57 -7.34
N TYR A 5 -5.71 2.58 -7.47
CA TYR A 5 -4.86 1.71 -6.65
C TYR A 5 -4.92 2.19 -5.18
N PRO A 6 -5.19 1.31 -4.20
CA PRO A 6 -5.42 1.72 -2.83
C PRO A 6 -4.20 2.40 -2.25
N LYS A 7 -4.42 3.51 -1.53
CA LYS A 7 -3.37 4.16 -0.76
C LYS A 7 -3.03 3.29 0.45
N MET A 8 -1.76 2.93 0.58
CA MET A 8 -1.27 2.17 1.73
C MET A 8 -1.16 3.06 2.97
N LEU A 9 -1.52 2.51 4.13
CA LEU A 9 -1.31 3.15 5.43
C LEU A 9 0.07 2.77 5.98
N ASN A 10 0.68 3.68 6.73
CA ASN A 10 1.89 3.35 7.48
C ASN A 10 1.51 2.40 8.63
N LEU A 11 2.28 1.34 8.87
CA LEU A 11 1.98 0.38 9.93
C LEU A 11 2.05 1.00 11.33
N PHE A 12 3.05 1.85 11.56
CA PHE A 12 3.31 2.50 12.85
C PHE A 12 3.16 4.03 12.77
N LYS A 13 2.86 4.64 13.91
CA LYS A 13 2.76 6.11 14.04
C LYS A 13 4.11 6.77 13.75
N PHE A 14 4.04 7.99 13.23
CA PHE A 14 5.21 8.85 13.07
C PHE A 14 5.46 9.63 14.36
N HIS A 15 6.73 9.73 14.76
CA HIS A 15 7.16 10.50 15.91
C HIS A 15 7.93 11.73 15.43
N GLU A 16 7.27 12.89 15.46
CA GLU A 16 7.83 14.17 15.00
C GLU A 16 9.20 14.50 15.65
N PRO A 17 9.39 14.37 16.98
CA PRO A 17 10.65 14.78 17.62
C PRO A 17 11.88 13.99 17.16
N THR A 18 11.73 12.70 16.87
CA THR A 18 12.85 11.84 16.42
C THR A 18 12.85 11.60 14.92
N LYS A 19 11.87 12.15 14.19
CA LYS A 19 11.60 11.89 12.77
C LYS A 19 11.56 10.40 12.40
N GLY A 20 11.20 9.57 13.38
CA GLY A 20 11.19 8.12 13.28
C GLY A 20 9.78 7.53 13.30
N ARG A 21 9.70 6.21 13.18
CA ARG A 21 8.48 5.45 13.48
C ARG A 21 8.50 4.98 14.92
N THR A 22 7.33 4.97 15.56
CA THR A 22 7.16 4.37 16.90
C THR A 22 6.91 2.87 16.79
N THR A 23 6.73 2.22 17.93
CA THR A 23 6.22 0.84 18.03
C THR A 23 4.69 0.78 18.13
N GLU A 24 4.01 1.93 18.15
CA GLU A 24 2.55 1.99 18.23
C GLU A 24 1.93 1.86 16.84
N PHE A 25 0.98 0.94 16.70
CA PHE A 25 0.18 0.82 15.48
C PHE A 25 -0.52 2.14 15.14
N SER A 26 -0.57 2.44 13.83
CA SER A 26 -1.20 3.67 13.34
C SER A 26 -2.73 3.65 13.41
N CYS A 27 -3.35 2.46 13.44
CA CYS A 27 -4.79 2.30 13.58
C CYS A 27 -5.18 1.06 14.41
N PRO A 28 -6.41 1.01 14.96
CA PRO A 28 -6.89 -0.13 15.74
C PRO A 28 -6.91 -1.45 14.98
N GLU A 29 -7.17 -1.42 13.67
CA GLU A 29 -7.26 -2.61 12.81
C GLU A 29 -5.92 -3.36 12.76
N PHE A 30 -4.79 -2.65 12.63
CA PHE A 30 -3.46 -3.29 12.68
C PHE A 30 -3.17 -3.94 14.03
N LYS A 31 -3.62 -3.32 15.13
CA LYS A 31 -3.51 -3.91 16.46
C LYS A 31 -4.34 -5.18 16.60
N TYR A 32 -5.56 -5.18 16.05
CA TYR A 32 -6.43 -6.35 16.05
C TYR A 32 -5.83 -7.50 15.23
N LEU A 33 -5.22 -7.21 14.08
CA LEU A 33 -4.63 -8.18 13.16
C LEU A 33 -3.19 -8.58 13.51
N GLN A 34 -2.60 -8.12 14.62
CA GLN A 34 -1.18 -8.37 14.92
C GLN A 34 -0.83 -9.85 15.11
N TYR A 35 -1.81 -10.70 15.41
CA TYR A 35 -1.64 -12.14 15.65
C TYR A 35 -2.07 -13.01 14.46
N THR A 36 -2.44 -12.40 13.33
CA THR A 36 -2.63 -13.14 12.08
C THR A 36 -1.29 -13.29 11.35
N ASP A 37 -1.24 -14.12 10.32
CA ASP A 37 -0.04 -14.22 9.48
C ASP A 37 0.05 -13.00 8.56
N TRP A 38 1.26 -12.41 8.48
CA TRP A 38 1.55 -11.27 7.61
C TRP A 38 2.52 -11.72 6.51
N VAL A 39 2.20 -11.33 5.28
CA VAL A 39 3.11 -11.50 4.14
C VAL A 39 3.82 -10.19 3.89
N LEU A 40 5.15 -10.23 3.84
CA LEU A 40 5.98 -9.08 3.53
C LEU A 40 6.54 -9.19 2.11
N THR A 41 6.63 -8.05 1.43
CA THR A 41 7.28 -7.93 0.14
C THR A 41 8.03 -6.60 0.12
N GLU A 42 9.13 -6.54 -0.64
CA GLU A 42 9.90 -5.32 -0.80
C GLU A 42 9.04 -4.18 -1.34
N LYS A 43 9.13 -3.02 -0.70
CA LYS A 43 8.55 -1.79 -1.24
C LYS A 43 9.52 -1.22 -2.28
N ILE A 44 9.25 -1.46 -3.55
CA ILE A 44 10.03 -0.89 -4.66
C ILE A 44 9.88 0.64 -4.68
N ASP A 45 11.01 1.35 -4.72
CA ASP A 45 11.03 2.79 -4.93
C ASP A 45 11.05 3.10 -6.43
N GLY A 46 9.87 3.34 -6.97
CA GLY A 46 9.68 3.61 -8.38
C GLY A 46 8.31 4.26 -8.63
N THR A 47 7.75 4.01 -9.80
CA THR A 47 6.45 4.56 -10.20
C THR A 47 5.40 3.47 -10.23
N ASN A 48 4.21 3.72 -9.66
CA ASN A 48 3.07 2.82 -9.81
C ASN A 48 2.69 2.75 -11.30
N VAL A 49 2.75 1.55 -11.85
CA VAL A 49 2.33 1.23 -13.22
C VAL A 49 1.25 0.17 -13.15
N ARG A 50 0.24 0.28 -14.01
CA ARG A 50 -0.81 -0.71 -14.18
C ARG A 50 -0.90 -1.12 -15.64
N VAL A 51 -0.97 -2.43 -15.87
CA VAL A 51 -1.37 -3.02 -17.14
C VAL A 51 -2.83 -3.42 -17.01
N ILE A 52 -3.68 -2.88 -17.89
CA ILE A 52 -5.10 -3.24 -18.01
C ILE A 52 -5.20 -4.15 -19.22
N PHE A 53 -5.73 -5.35 -18.98
CA PHE A 53 -6.08 -6.31 -20.00
C PHE A 53 -7.55 -6.67 -19.81
N ASP A 54 -8.34 -6.62 -20.87
CA ASP A 54 -9.74 -7.04 -20.86
C ASP A 54 -10.03 -8.15 -21.87
N ASP A 55 -11.23 -8.71 -21.76
CA ASP A 55 -11.68 -9.83 -22.57
C ASP A 55 -11.93 -9.44 -24.05
N GLU A 56 -11.90 -8.14 -24.36
CA GLU A 56 -12.03 -7.60 -25.73
C GLU A 56 -10.65 -7.43 -26.40
N GLY A 57 -9.56 -7.76 -25.68
CA GLY A 57 -8.19 -7.67 -26.18
C GLY A 57 -7.59 -6.27 -26.06
N LEU A 58 -8.19 -5.37 -25.26
CA LEU A 58 -7.58 -4.08 -24.95
C LEU A 58 -6.32 -4.30 -24.10
N TYR A 59 -5.21 -3.70 -24.51
CA TYR A 59 -3.99 -3.62 -23.74
C TYR A 59 -3.65 -2.15 -23.48
N GLU A 60 -3.74 -1.73 -22.22
CA GLU A 60 -3.46 -0.35 -21.83
C GLU A 60 -2.49 -0.28 -20.64
N ILE A 61 -1.48 0.58 -20.74
CA ILE A 61 -0.54 0.86 -19.64
C ILE A 61 -0.89 2.23 -19.04
N ARG A 62 -1.16 2.28 -17.73
CA ARG A 62 -1.48 3.51 -16.98
C ARG A 62 -0.51 3.73 -15.83
N GLY A 63 -0.26 5.00 -15.52
CA GLY A 63 0.43 5.42 -14.31
C GLY A 63 -0.52 5.68 -13.13
N ARG A 64 -0.01 6.35 -12.11
CA ARG A 64 -0.80 6.90 -11.00
C ARG A 64 -1.52 8.18 -11.46
N THR A 65 -2.58 8.02 -12.25
CA THR A 65 -3.55 9.08 -12.59
C THR A 65 -4.95 8.64 -12.23
#